data_AF-A0A3D2MYK2-F1
#
_entry.id   AF-A0A3D2MYK2-F1
#
_cell.length_a   1.000
_cell.length_b   1.000
_cell.length_c   1.000
_cell.angle_alpha   90.00
_cell.angle_beta   90.00
_cell.angle_gamma   90.00
#
_symmetry.space_group_name_H-M   'P 1'
#
loop_
_entity.id
_entity.type
_entity.pdbx_description
1 polymer ?
#
loop_
_entity_poly.entity_id
_entity_poly.type
_entity_poly.pdbx_seq_one_letter_code
_entity_poly.pdbx_strand_id
1 'polypeptide(L)'
;HLAETCQSIVVMVDYRKAPEHPFPIPVDDCYAALEWVDDNRASLEAETLPLVVAGDSAGGNLSAVMAIQSRDEGGPKIDLQALIYPVTDGRMSAKSWGDEDKQLFLTSDIMTFFWEHYADSSQRLDHRASPLLADDLSNLPPAVVLTAQY
;
A
#
# COMPACT_ATOMS: atom_id res chain seq x y z
N HIS A 1 6.44 -17.45 -6.23
CA HIS A 1 6.65 -17.94 -4.84
C HIS A 1 5.40 -17.75 -3.99
N LEU A 2 4.90 -16.54 -3.73
CA LEU A 2 3.64 -16.32 -2.98
C LEU A 2 2.45 -17.13 -3.52
N ALA A 3 2.20 -17.08 -4.83
CA ALA A 3 1.14 -17.85 -5.49
C ALA A 3 1.21 -19.36 -5.17
N GLU A 4 2.42 -19.92 -5.20
CA GLU A 4 2.67 -21.34 -4.97
C GLU A 4 2.58 -21.70 -3.48
N THR A 5 3.25 -20.94 -2.61
CA THR A 5 3.31 -21.21 -1.16
C THR A 5 1.94 -21.03 -0.49
N CYS A 6 1.17 -20.03 -0.92
CA CYS A 6 -0.16 -19.75 -0.37
C CYS A 6 -1.29 -20.40 -1.17
N GLN A 7 -0.98 -21.13 -2.25
CA GLN A 7 -1.95 -21.69 -3.19
C GLN A 7 -3.01 -20.66 -3.61
N SER A 8 -2.53 -19.51 -4.06
CA SER A 8 -3.34 -18.33 -4.37
C SER A 8 -3.17 -17.89 -5.82
N ILE A 9 -4.19 -17.22 -6.33
CA ILE A 9 -4.08 -16.43 -7.56
C ILE A 9 -3.48 -15.09 -7.17
N VAL A 10 -2.40 -14.69 -7.84
CA VAL A 10 -1.73 -13.41 -7.59
C VAL A 10 -1.88 -12.52 -8.82
N VAL A 11 -2.56 -11.38 -8.64
CA VAL A 11 -2.65 -10.33 -9.64
C VAL A 11 -1.61 -9.27 -9.30
N MET A 12 -0.57 -9.16 -10.14
CA MET A 12 0.47 -8.15 -9.97
C MET A 12 0.07 -6.88 -10.73
N VAL A 13 -0.15 -5.79 -10.01
CA VAL A 13 -0.56 -4.51 -10.60
C VAL A 13 0.68 -3.74 -11.04
N ASP A 14 0.88 -3.58 -12.35
CA ASP A 14 1.91 -2.69 -12.89
C ASP A 14 1.38 -1.26 -12.99
N TYR A 15 1.14 -0.66 -11.83
CA TYR A 15 0.66 0.72 -11.73
C TYR A 15 1.72 1.70 -12.25
N ARG A 16 1.27 2.85 -12.74
CA ARG A 16 2.15 3.93 -13.18
C ARG A 16 2.94 4.48 -12.02
N LYS A 17 4.23 4.77 -12.21
CA LYS A 17 5.18 5.15 -11.14
C LYS A 17 5.62 6.60 -11.28
N ALA A 18 5.97 7.20 -10.15
CA ALA A 18 6.68 8.47 -10.09
C ALA A 18 8.13 8.32 -10.61
N PRO A 19 8.75 9.39 -11.15
CA PRO A 19 8.23 10.77 -11.25
C PRO A 19 7.30 11.03 -12.43
N GLU A 20 7.22 10.14 -13.43
CA GLU A 20 6.41 10.36 -14.63
C GLU A 20 4.92 10.47 -14.30
N HIS A 21 4.49 9.73 -13.27
CA HIS A 21 3.12 9.69 -12.77
C HIS A 21 3.11 9.81 -11.24
N PRO A 22 3.22 11.04 -10.70
CA PRO A 22 3.21 11.28 -9.27
C PRO A 22 1.82 11.03 -8.67
N PHE A 23 1.75 11.06 -7.33
CA PHE A 23 0.50 11.03 -6.58
C PHE A 23 -0.55 12.02 -7.13
N PRO A 24 -1.84 11.62 -7.26
CA PRO A 24 -2.45 10.36 -6.80
C PRO A 24 -2.49 9.22 -7.84
N ILE A 25 -1.86 9.37 -9.01
CA ILE A 25 -2.00 8.42 -10.12
C ILE A 25 -1.74 6.95 -9.72
N PRO A 26 -0.69 6.62 -8.95
CA PRO A 26 -0.43 5.24 -8.54
C PRO A 26 -1.54 4.65 -7.65
N VAL A 27 -2.18 5.49 -6.82
CA VAL A 27 -3.32 5.10 -5.97
C VAL A 27 -4.53 4.79 -6.84
N ASP A 28 -4.86 5.68 -7.78
CA ASP A 28 -6.00 5.52 -8.68
C ASP A 28 -5.86 4.25 -9.54
N ASP A 29 -4.64 3.95 -10.03
CA ASP A 29 -4.36 2.72 -10.79
C ASP A 29 -4.55 1.46 -9.94
N CYS A 30 -4.08 1.47 -8.70
CA CYS A 30 -4.26 0.34 -7.79
C CYS A 30 -5.73 0.12 -7.41
N TYR A 31 -6.50 1.19 -7.23
CA TYR A 31 -7.92 1.07 -6.90
C TYR A 31 -8.72 0.56 -8.10
N ALA A 32 -8.47 1.09 -9.29
CA ALA A 32 -9.08 0.59 -10.52
C ALA A 32 -8.74 -0.90 -10.77
N ALA A 33 -7.51 -1.31 -10.46
CA ALA A 33 -7.12 -2.72 -10.54
C ALA A 33 -7.84 -3.59 -9.50
N LEU A 34 -8.05 -3.09 -8.28
CA LEU A 34 -8.80 -3.78 -7.24
C LEU A 34 -10.26 -3.99 -7.64
N GLU A 35 -10.92 -2.95 -8.13
CA GLU A 35 -12.29 -3.03 -8.68
C GLU A 35 -12.36 -4.04 -9.82
N TRP A 36 -11.42 -3.95 -10.77
CA TRP A 36 -11.35 -4.89 -11.89
C TRP A 36 -11.22 -6.35 -11.42
N VAL A 37 -10.38 -6.62 -10.41
CA VAL A 37 -10.24 -7.98 -9.87
C VAL A 37 -11.55 -8.47 -9.25
N ASP A 38 -12.25 -7.63 -8.49
CA ASP A 38 -13.52 -7.99 -7.85
C ASP A 38 -14.62 -8.28 -8.89
N ASP A 39 -14.72 -7.45 -9.93
CA ASP A 39 -15.65 -7.61 -11.04
C ASP A 39 -15.37 -8.85 -11.90
N ASN A 40 -14.10 -9.28 -11.97
CA ASN A 40 -13.65 -10.34 -12.88
C ASN A 40 -13.37 -11.67 -12.17
N ARG A 41 -13.74 -11.84 -10.90
CA ARG A 41 -13.48 -13.07 -10.11
C ARG A 41 -13.88 -14.37 -10.81
N ALA A 42 -15.02 -14.37 -11.51
CA ALA A 42 -15.49 -15.54 -12.26
C ALA A 42 -14.49 -15.96 -13.34
N SER A 43 -14.02 -15.00 -14.14
CA SER A 43 -13.04 -15.23 -15.20
C SER A 43 -11.65 -15.61 -14.69
N LEU A 44 -11.36 -15.22 -13.45
CA LEU A 44 -10.13 -15.56 -12.74
C LEU A 44 -10.24 -16.90 -11.98
N GLU A 45 -11.39 -17.58 -12.01
CA GLU A 45 -11.67 -18.79 -11.20
C GLU A 45 -11.52 -18.54 -9.68
N ALA A 46 -11.89 -17.33 -9.23
CA ALA A 46 -11.68 -16.81 -7.88
C ALA A 46 -12.98 -16.41 -7.13
N GLU A 47 -14.16 -16.82 -7.61
CA GLU A 47 -15.47 -16.41 -7.09
C GLU A 47 -15.63 -16.62 -5.58
N THR A 48 -15.10 -17.73 -5.05
CA THR A 48 -15.22 -18.09 -3.64
C THR A 48 -13.96 -17.80 -2.84
N LEU A 49 -12.92 -17.23 -3.47
CA LEU A 49 -11.64 -16.97 -2.80
C LEU A 49 -11.69 -15.65 -2.03
N PRO A 50 -11.00 -15.56 -0.88
CA PRO A 50 -10.84 -14.30 -0.19
C PRO A 50 -10.04 -13.31 -1.04
N LEU A 51 -10.42 -12.03 -1.00
CA LEU A 51 -9.66 -10.96 -1.66
C LEU A 51 -8.67 -10.34 -0.67
N VAL A 52 -7.40 -10.40 -1.03
CA VAL A 52 -6.29 -9.94 -0.18
C VAL A 52 -5.52 -8.88 -0.93
N VAL A 53 -5.27 -7.74 -0.27
CA VAL A 53 -4.30 -6.75 -0.75
C VAL A 53 -2.98 -6.97 -0.04
N ALA A 54 -1.88 -6.95 -0.79
CA ALA A 54 -0.56 -7.21 -0.26
C ALA A 54 0.50 -6.40 -1.01
N GLY A 55 1.48 -5.91 -0.27
CA GLY A 55 2.60 -5.20 -0.87
C GLY A 55 3.71 -4.88 0.12
N ASP A 56 4.87 -4.60 -0.44
CA ASP A 56 6.09 -4.27 0.28
C ASP A 56 6.47 -2.80 0.12
N SER A 57 6.98 -2.18 1.19
CA SER A 57 7.42 -0.78 1.18
C SER A 57 6.32 0.18 0.65
N ALA A 58 6.52 0.81 -0.51
CA ALA A 58 5.51 1.63 -1.18
C ALA A 58 4.29 0.83 -1.68
N GLY A 59 4.45 -0.45 -2.02
CA GLY A 59 3.32 -1.35 -2.26
C GLY A 59 2.53 -1.65 -0.98
N GLY A 60 3.21 -1.66 0.17
CA GLY A 60 2.57 -1.76 1.48
C GLY A 60 1.77 -0.50 1.84
N ASN A 61 2.27 0.68 1.43
CA ASN A 61 1.52 1.93 1.49
C ASN A 61 0.23 1.83 0.68
N LEU A 62 0.35 1.50 -0.61
CA LEU A 62 -0.80 1.38 -1.52
C LEU A 62 -1.81 0.35 -1.00
N SER A 63 -1.36 -0.81 -0.50
CA SER A 63 -2.25 -1.83 0.08
C SER A 63 -3.04 -1.33 1.28
N ALA A 64 -2.42 -0.54 2.17
CA ALA A 64 -3.13 0.08 3.29
C ALA A 64 -4.15 1.13 2.82
N VAL A 65 -3.79 1.92 1.79
CA VAL A 65 -4.70 2.90 1.18
C VAL A 65 -5.90 2.22 0.52
N MET A 66 -5.70 1.11 -0.19
CA MET A 66 -6.80 0.33 -0.77
C MET A 66 -7.76 -0.17 0.31
N ALA A 67 -7.25 -0.65 1.44
CA ALA A 67 -8.08 -1.10 2.56
C ALA A 67 -8.95 0.03 3.14
N ILE A 68 -8.39 1.23 3.27
CA ILE A 68 -9.11 2.43 3.74
C ILE A 68 -10.15 2.85 2.70
N GLN A 69 -9.73 3.02 1.45
CA GLN A 69 -10.59 3.52 0.37
C GLN A 69 -11.75 2.57 0.09
N SER A 70 -11.51 1.25 0.05
CA SER A 70 -12.60 0.29 -0.13
C SER A 70 -13.62 0.30 1.00
N ARG A 71 -13.19 0.52 2.25
CA ARG A 71 -14.13 0.68 3.36
C ARG A 71 -14.96 1.95 3.20
N ASP A 72 -14.31 3.06 2.87
CA ASP A 72 -14.95 4.38 2.79
C ASP A 72 -15.92 4.48 1.61
N GLU A 73 -15.61 3.81 0.49
CA GLU A 73 -16.45 3.76 -0.72
C GLU A 73 -17.45 2.59 -0.71
N GLY A 74 -17.39 1.68 0.27
CA GLY A 74 -18.32 0.57 0.43
C GLY A 74 -18.01 -0.68 -0.40
N GLY A 75 -16.83 -0.76 -1.00
CA GLY A 75 -16.30 -1.94 -1.69
C GLY A 75 -15.05 -1.62 -2.52
N PRO A 76 -14.40 -2.63 -3.14
CA PRO A 76 -14.59 -4.07 -2.95
C PRO A 76 -14.35 -4.58 -1.52
N LYS A 77 -14.95 -5.72 -1.14
CA LYS A 77 -14.69 -6.32 0.18
C LYS A 77 -13.31 -6.97 0.21
N ILE A 78 -12.39 -6.35 0.92
CA ILE A 78 -11.07 -6.92 1.24
C ILE A 78 -11.21 -7.77 2.51
N ASP A 79 -10.69 -9.00 2.47
CA ASP A 79 -10.74 -9.97 3.58
C ASP A 79 -9.48 -9.94 4.45
N LEU A 80 -8.34 -9.48 3.91
CA LEU A 80 -7.06 -9.36 4.61
C LEU A 80 -6.18 -8.31 3.94
N GLN A 81 -5.37 -7.60 4.72
CA GLN A 81 -4.25 -6.79 4.23
C GLN A 81 -2.90 -7.32 4.76
N ALA A 82 -1.94 -7.56 3.87
CA ALA A 82 -0.60 -7.99 4.22
C ALA A 82 0.41 -6.88 3.90
N LEU A 83 0.90 -6.22 4.95
CA LEU A 83 1.72 -5.01 4.86
C LEU A 83 3.16 -5.35 5.22
N ILE A 84 4.02 -5.39 4.22
CA ILE A 84 5.42 -5.80 4.37
C ILE A 84 6.28 -4.53 4.45
N TYR A 85 6.80 -4.21 5.64
CA TYR A 85 7.52 -2.97 5.98
C TYR A 85 6.91 -1.71 5.32
N PRO A 86 5.60 -1.47 5.52
CA PRO A 86 4.88 -0.46 4.75
C PRO A 86 5.39 0.96 5.04
N VAL A 87 5.43 1.80 4.00
CA VAL A 87 5.50 3.25 4.19
C VAL A 87 4.12 3.74 4.61
N THR A 88 3.98 4.43 5.75
CA THR A 88 2.65 4.85 6.25
C THR A 88 2.55 6.34 6.58
N ASP A 89 3.67 7.06 6.62
CA ASP A 89 3.72 8.46 7.04
C ASP A 89 4.80 9.25 6.31
N GLY A 90 4.37 10.12 5.40
CA GLY A 90 5.21 11.01 4.61
C GLY A 90 5.75 12.23 5.36
N ARG A 91 5.42 12.40 6.65
CA ARG A 91 6.09 13.39 7.52
C ARG A 91 7.51 12.97 7.89
N MET A 92 7.82 11.68 7.78
CA MET A 92 9.14 11.11 8.08
C MET A 92 9.66 11.48 9.49
N SER A 93 8.76 11.59 10.48
CA SER A 93 9.07 12.15 11.80
C SER A 93 9.27 11.10 12.91
N ALA A 94 9.19 9.80 12.60
CA ALA A 94 9.40 8.74 13.59
C ALA A 94 10.86 8.69 14.07
N LYS A 95 11.09 8.24 15.31
CA LYS A 95 12.44 8.21 15.92
C LYS A 95 13.46 7.40 15.12
N SER A 96 13.02 6.37 14.38
CA SER A 96 13.89 5.53 13.55
C SER A 96 14.52 6.26 12.37
N TRP A 97 13.95 7.39 11.91
CA TRP A 97 14.49 8.17 10.80
C TRP A 97 15.81 8.87 11.13
N GLY A 98 16.07 9.16 12.41
CA GLY A 98 17.31 9.78 12.87
C GLY A 98 18.32 8.77 13.44
N ASP A 99 18.06 7.47 13.31
CA ASP A 99 18.90 6.41 13.88
C ASP A 99 19.93 5.96 12.85
N GLU A 100 21.20 6.32 13.06
CA GLU A 100 22.31 6.00 12.15
C GLU A 100 22.50 4.48 11.97
N ASP A 101 22.22 3.69 13.00
CA ASP A 101 22.34 2.22 12.97
C ASP A 101 21.27 1.56 12.08
N LYS A 102 20.24 2.32 11.66
CA LYS A 102 19.17 1.88 10.74
C LYS A 102 19.37 2.40 9.30
N GLN A 103 20.45 3.10 9.02
CA GLN A 103 20.75 3.67 7.69
C GLN A 103 21.55 2.69 6.81
N LEU A 104 21.12 1.43 6.73
CA LEU A 104 21.86 0.39 6.02
C LEU A 104 21.59 0.43 4.51
N PHE A 105 20.42 -0.10 4.09
CA PHE A 105 20.03 -0.18 2.68
C PHE A 105 19.08 0.95 2.29
N LEU A 106 18.15 1.32 3.16
CA LEU A 106 17.18 2.39 2.95
C LEU A 106 17.50 3.54 3.90
N THR A 107 18.03 4.64 3.37
CA THR A 107 18.42 5.81 4.16
C THR A 107 17.33 6.88 4.16
N SER A 108 17.40 7.79 5.12
CA SER A 108 16.53 8.97 5.21
C SER A 108 16.64 9.87 3.99
N ASP A 109 17.84 9.99 3.42
CA ASP A 109 18.06 10.74 2.17
C ASP A 109 17.39 10.06 0.97
N ILE A 110 17.51 8.73 0.85
CA ILE A 110 16.86 7.96 -0.23
C ILE A 110 15.34 8.08 -0.13
N MET A 111 14.79 7.99 1.07
CA MET A 111 13.35 8.15 1.26
C MET A 111 12.88 9.59 1.03
N THR A 112 13.69 10.58 1.37
CA THR A 112 13.39 11.99 1.03
C THR A 112 13.30 12.15 -0.48
N PHE A 113 14.28 11.59 -1.21
CA PHE A 113 14.29 11.57 -2.66
C PHE A 113 13.03 10.88 -3.23
N PHE A 114 12.63 9.71 -2.71
CA PHE A 114 11.40 9.04 -3.15
C PHE A 114 10.16 9.89 -2.92
N TRP A 115 10.04 10.51 -1.74
CA TRP A 115 8.92 11.38 -1.43
C TRP A 115 8.88 12.65 -2.29
N GLU A 116 10.03 13.21 -2.66
CA GLU A 116 10.12 14.38 -3.56
C GLU A 116 9.66 14.05 -4.98
N HIS A 117 9.88 12.82 -5.45
CA HIS A 117 9.41 12.38 -6.76
C HIS A 117 7.94 11.97 -6.73
N TYR A 118 7.47 11.43 -5.60
CA TYR A 118 6.14 10.88 -5.46
C TYR A 118 5.06 11.93 -5.23
N ALA A 119 5.28 12.88 -4.31
CA ALA A 119 4.24 13.82 -3.90
C ALA A 119 4.79 15.15 -3.37
N ASP A 120 4.09 16.24 -3.71
CA ASP A 120 4.36 17.55 -3.13
C ASP A 120 4.17 17.52 -1.61
N SER A 121 4.90 18.37 -0.89
CA SER A 121 4.89 18.40 0.58
C SER A 121 3.49 18.54 1.19
N SER A 122 2.59 19.29 0.53
CA SER A 122 1.19 19.43 0.95
C SER A 122 0.35 18.16 0.74
N GLN A 123 0.66 17.38 -0.29
CA GLN A 123 -0.02 16.12 -0.62
C GLN A 123 0.41 14.98 0.29
N ARG A 124 1.61 15.03 0.88
CA ARG A 124 2.10 14.00 1.83
C ARG A 124 1.21 13.88 3.07
N LEU A 125 0.38 14.87 3.37
CA LEU A 125 -0.56 14.84 4.49
C LEU A 125 -1.92 14.23 4.12
N ASP A 126 -2.20 13.99 2.84
CA ASP A 126 -3.37 13.25 2.40
C ASP A 126 -3.22 11.79 2.87
N HIS A 127 -4.28 11.21 3.45
CA HIS A 127 -4.24 9.82 3.94
C HIS A 127 -4.00 8.81 2.81
N ARG A 128 -4.30 9.17 1.55
CA ARG A 128 -4.01 8.34 0.38
C ARG A 128 -2.53 8.31 0.01
N ALA A 129 -1.73 9.22 0.58
CA ALA A 129 -0.27 9.15 0.55
C ALA A 129 0.28 8.63 1.89
N SER A 130 -0.32 9.03 3.00
CA SER A 130 0.09 8.70 4.36
C SER A 130 -1.05 8.04 5.14
N PRO A 131 -1.30 6.74 4.98
CA PRO A 131 -2.46 6.06 5.57
C PRO A 131 -2.49 6.11 7.10
N LEU A 132 -1.37 6.37 7.77
CA LEU A 132 -1.34 6.61 9.23
C LEU A 132 -2.12 7.88 9.64
N LEU A 133 -2.40 8.78 8.71
CA LEU A 133 -3.08 10.05 8.94
C LEU A 133 -4.59 9.99 8.68
N ALA A 134 -5.15 8.81 8.36
CA ALA A 134 -6.60 8.67 8.24
C ALA A 134 -7.29 8.96 9.59
N ASP A 135 -8.38 9.72 9.54
CA ASP A 135 -9.14 10.11 10.74
C ASP A 135 -9.80 8.91 11.44
N ASP A 136 -10.15 7.87 10.66
CA ASP A 136 -10.73 6.62 11.17
C ASP A 136 -10.04 5.40 10.53
N LEU A 137 -9.55 4.50 11.40
CA LEU A 137 -8.97 3.20 11.04
C LEU A 137 -9.81 2.03 11.57
N SER A 138 -11.01 2.31 12.08
CA SER A 138 -11.96 1.28 12.49
C SER A 138 -12.49 0.50 11.29
N ASN A 139 -12.91 -0.75 11.54
CA ASN A 139 -13.55 -1.64 10.56
C ASN A 139 -12.75 -1.90 9.27
N LEU A 140 -11.43 -1.69 9.31
CA LEU A 140 -10.54 -2.16 8.26
C LEU A 140 -10.42 -3.70 8.29
N PRO A 141 -10.06 -4.34 7.17
CA PRO A 141 -9.80 -5.77 7.15
C PRO A 141 -8.69 -6.13 8.14
N PRO A 142 -8.71 -7.37 8.69
CA PRO A 142 -7.60 -7.91 9.46
C PRO A 142 -6.25 -7.68 8.78
N ALA A 143 -5.22 -7.38 9.57
CA ALA A 143 -3.91 -7.01 9.04
C ALA A 143 -2.80 -7.94 9.55
N VAL A 144 -1.90 -8.29 8.65
CA VAL A 144 -0.57 -8.83 8.99
C VAL A 144 0.45 -7.74 8.67
N VAL A 145 1.13 -7.22 9.69
CA VAL A 145 2.16 -6.20 9.52
C VAL A 145 3.52 -6.80 9.86
N LEU A 146 4.41 -6.83 8.87
CA LEU A 146 5.78 -7.30 9.03
C LEU A 146 6.72 -6.10 9.02
N THR A 147 7.65 -6.01 9.96
CA THR A 147 8.64 -4.92 10.02
C THR A 147 10.05 -5.50 10.02
N ALA A 148 11.00 -4.80 9.40
CA ALA A 148 12.42 -5.08 9.56
C ALA A 148 12.96 -4.29 10.76
N GLN A 149 13.86 -4.90 11.54
CA GLN A 149 14.45 -4.26 12.73
C GLN A 149 15.43 -3.13 12.38
N TYR A 150 16.09 -3.26 11.23
CA TYR A 150 17.11 -2.34 10.72
C TYR A 150 16.70 -1.81 9.36
#